data_AF-A0A1C3HH47-F1
#
_entry.id   AF-A0A1C3HH47-F1
#
_cell.length_a   1.000
_cell.length_b   1.000
_cell.length_c   1.000
_cell.angle_alpha   90.00
_cell.angle_beta   90.00
_cell.angle_gamma   90.00
#
_symmetry.space_group_name_H-M   'P 1'
#
loop_
_entity.id
_entity.type
_entity.pdbx_description
1 polymer ?
#
loop_
_entity_poly.entity_id
_entity_poly.type
_entity_poly.pdbx_seq_one_letter_code
_entity_poly.pdbx_strand_id
1 'polypeptide(L)'
;MARPRKYNVTIPGLSCFTDARTKKVYWRYKHPVTGKFHGLGTDEEAARMIAAEANSRLAEQKMSQLLIARDKISRNLGEGISVSGWLDRYWKIQEERCALGEIKPITLNQKKYPVEVMRQAMGNKDITAITVRDIIDTLTPFKERGQNGMAKVVRSVMSDVFQEAQQAGEVSPGFNPAKAAKAPKTKVQRQRLTIDEWRTIYEQAANAPRHLQRAMLLAVVTGQRLGDISNMKFADIWDNHLHVTQSKTGARIAIPLDLRCDELEITLGQVISMCRDRIVSPYLLHHHHTVARAKRGGRIQEQTISGAFSDARDASGLKWTDGTPPTFHEQRSLSERIYRAQGIDTKLLLGHKNQQMTDKYNDDRGREWTVIAV
;
A
#
# COMPACT_ATOMS: atom_id res chain seq x y z
N MET A 1 5.13 25.46 56.80
CA MET A 1 6.51 24.95 56.85
C MET A 1 7.03 24.72 55.44
N ALA A 2 8.04 25.48 55.01
CA ALA A 2 8.69 25.32 53.72
C ALA A 2 9.59 24.06 53.75
N ARG A 3 9.39 23.13 52.81
CA ARG A 3 10.24 21.93 52.63
C ARG A 3 11.47 22.27 51.78
N PRO A 4 12.66 21.72 52.09
CA PRO A 4 13.87 21.96 51.29
C PRO A 4 13.69 21.43 49.86
N ARG A 5 13.84 22.30 48.85
CA ARG A 5 13.75 21.93 47.43
C ARG A 5 15.06 21.28 46.96
N LYS A 6 15.34 20.04 47.39
CA LYS A 6 16.51 19.30 46.89
C LYS A 6 16.27 18.70 45.49
N TYR A 7 15.01 18.57 45.08
CA TYR A 7 14.60 18.05 43.77
C TYR A 7 13.79 19.12 43.04
N ASN A 8 14.38 19.77 42.04
CA ASN A 8 13.71 20.76 41.20
C ASN A 8 12.90 20.04 40.12
N VAL A 9 11.64 19.70 40.43
CA VAL A 9 10.76 18.95 39.53
C VAL A 9 9.92 19.92 38.72
N THR A 10 10.23 20.06 37.43
CA THR A 10 9.57 21.01 36.50
C THR A 10 8.31 20.43 35.84
N ILE A 11 8.08 19.11 35.94
CA ILE A 11 6.97 18.41 35.26
C ILE A 11 5.67 18.57 36.07
N PRO A 12 4.58 19.12 35.48
CA PRO A 12 3.30 19.28 36.16
C PRO A 12 2.78 17.95 36.74
N GLY A 13 2.37 17.97 38.01
CA GLY A 13 1.82 16.79 38.70
C GLY A 13 2.84 15.79 39.24
N LEU A 14 4.12 15.87 38.87
CA LEU A 14 5.17 15.00 39.42
C LEU A 14 5.69 15.55 40.76
N SER A 15 5.81 14.68 41.76
CA SER A 15 6.38 15.03 43.06
C SER A 15 7.14 13.85 43.65
N CYS A 16 8.12 14.12 44.52
CA CYS A 16 8.84 13.09 45.26
C CYS A 16 8.66 13.26 46.77
N PHE A 17 8.85 12.17 47.52
CA PHE A 17 8.96 12.19 48.97
C PHE A 17 10.02 11.19 49.43
N THR A 18 10.67 11.50 50.53
CA THR A 18 11.65 10.60 51.15
C THR A 18 10.97 9.84 52.27
N ASP A 19 11.09 8.51 52.26
CA ASP A 19 10.61 7.67 53.36
C ASP A 19 11.59 7.76 54.54
N ALA A 20 11.07 8.15 55.71
CA ALA A 20 11.86 8.36 56.92
C ALA A 20 12.48 7.06 57.48
N ARG A 21 11.88 5.89 57.18
CA ARG A 21 12.36 4.58 57.67
C ARG A 21 13.47 4.00 56.80
N THR A 22 13.33 4.13 55.49
CA THR A 22 14.25 3.51 54.51
C THR A 22 15.25 4.51 53.91
N LYS A 23 15.07 5.81 54.18
CA LYS A 23 15.80 6.94 53.56
C LYS A 23 15.77 6.93 52.01
N LYS A 24 14.89 6.13 51.40
CA LYS A 24 14.72 6.06 49.94
C LYS A 24 13.77 7.16 49.45
N VAL A 25 14.04 7.65 48.25
CA VAL A 25 13.19 8.64 47.57
C VAL A 25 12.20 7.90 46.68
N TYR A 26 10.92 8.20 46.86
CA TYR A 26 9.83 7.67 46.06
C TYR A 26 9.18 8.78 45.25
N TRP A 27 8.90 8.49 43.99
CA TRP A 27 8.24 9.36 43.04
C TRP A 27 6.75 9.03 42.94
N ARG A 28 5.93 10.07 42.81
CA ARG A 28 4.49 9.94 42.61
C ARG A 28 3.97 11.02 41.67
N TYR A 29 2.98 10.64 40.88
CA TYR A 29 2.29 11.53 39.95
C TYR A 29 0.87 11.81 40.43
N LYS A 30 0.48 13.08 40.47
CA LYS A 30 -0.89 13.54 40.77
C LYS A 30 -1.62 13.78 39.47
N HIS A 31 -2.66 12.98 39.21
CA HIS A 31 -3.45 13.13 37.99
C HIS A 31 -4.19 14.49 37.98
N PRO A 32 -4.05 15.34 36.94
CA PRO A 32 -4.54 16.72 36.93
C PRO A 32 -6.07 16.86 37.01
N VAL A 33 -6.82 15.89 36.47
CA VAL A 33 -8.30 15.91 36.49
C VAL A 33 -8.88 15.24 37.74
N THR A 34 -8.46 14.01 38.05
CA THR A 34 -9.02 13.23 39.17
C THR A 34 -8.41 13.57 40.53
N GLY A 35 -7.27 14.26 40.57
CA GLY A 35 -6.55 14.62 41.79
C GLY A 35 -5.89 13.44 42.52
N LYS A 36 -6.05 12.20 42.04
CA LYS A 36 -5.49 10.98 42.65
C LYS A 36 -3.98 10.88 42.44
N PHE A 37 -3.28 10.33 43.43
CA PHE A 37 -1.85 10.07 43.38
C PHE A 37 -1.55 8.64 42.93
N HIS A 38 -0.59 8.48 42.03
CA HIS A 38 -0.07 7.20 41.55
C HIS A 38 1.42 7.11 41.87
N GLY A 39 1.86 6.03 42.51
CA GLY A 39 3.28 5.79 42.78
C GLY A 39 4.02 5.37 41.51
N LEU A 40 5.19 5.95 41.25
CA LEU A 40 6.03 5.70 40.07
C LEU A 40 7.35 4.98 40.40
N GLY A 41 7.54 4.57 41.67
CA GLY A 41 8.74 3.88 42.12
C GLY A 41 9.84 4.82 42.62
N THR A 42 11.09 4.35 42.61
CA THR A 42 12.25 5.08 43.17
C THR A 42 13.20 5.63 42.10
N ASP A 43 13.00 5.26 40.83
CA ASP A 43 13.79 5.74 39.70
C ASP A 43 13.27 7.11 39.23
N GLU A 44 14.14 8.11 39.25
CA GLU A 44 13.83 9.49 38.86
C GLU A 44 13.60 9.64 37.36
N GLU A 45 14.43 9.01 36.52
CA GLU A 45 14.35 9.17 35.06
C GLU A 45 13.09 8.50 34.52
N ALA A 46 12.80 7.28 34.98
CA ALA A 46 11.58 6.57 34.64
C ALA A 46 10.34 7.35 35.08
N ALA A 47 10.34 7.91 36.30
CA ALA A 47 9.21 8.69 36.80
C ALA A 47 8.97 9.99 36.01
N ARG A 48 10.05 10.66 35.55
CA ARG A 48 9.95 11.84 34.68
C ARG A 48 9.36 11.50 33.32
N MET A 49 9.82 10.42 32.68
CA MET A 49 9.28 9.98 31.38
C MET A 49 7.80 9.62 31.48
N ILE A 50 7.42 8.82 32.48
CA ILE A 50 6.02 8.41 32.68
C ILE A 50 5.10 9.62 32.94
N ALA A 51 5.56 10.58 33.75
CA ALA A 51 4.76 11.78 34.03
C ALA A 51 4.63 12.72 32.82
N ALA A 52 5.70 12.87 32.02
CA ALA A 52 5.65 13.66 30.78
C ALA A 52 4.70 13.03 29.76
N GLU A 53 4.77 11.71 29.57
CA GLU A 53 3.89 10.97 28.67
C GLU A 53 2.42 11.02 29.13
N ALA A 54 2.16 10.86 30.43
CA ALA A 54 0.82 10.97 30.99
C ALA A 54 0.21 12.37 30.77
N ASN A 55 1.02 13.43 30.93
CA ASN A 55 0.58 14.81 30.66
C ASN A 55 0.29 15.04 29.17
N SER A 56 1.13 14.52 28.26
CA SER A 56 0.90 14.61 26.81
C SER A 56 -0.42 13.95 26.42
N ARG A 57 -0.62 12.70 26.85
CA ARG A 57 -1.86 11.93 26.57
C ARG A 57 -3.10 12.62 27.14
N LEU A 58 -3.01 13.20 28.33
CA LEU A 58 -4.13 13.94 28.92
C LEU A 58 -4.43 15.23 28.16
N ALA A 59 -3.41 15.95 27.70
CA ALA A 59 -3.58 17.14 26.88
C ALA A 59 -4.21 16.79 25.53
N GLU A 60 -3.77 15.70 24.89
CA GLU A 60 -4.37 15.15 23.67
C GLU A 60 -5.84 14.76 23.86
N GLN A 61 -6.18 14.05 24.94
CA GLN A 61 -7.56 13.67 25.27
C GLN A 61 -8.44 14.91 25.51
N LYS A 62 -7.94 15.90 26.27
CA LYS A 62 -8.67 17.16 26.50
C LYS A 62 -8.89 17.93 25.19
N MET A 63 -7.87 18.03 24.34
CA MET A 63 -7.98 18.69 23.04
C MET A 63 -9.01 17.97 22.15
N SER A 64 -8.97 16.64 22.09
CA SER A 64 -9.95 15.84 21.35
C SER A 64 -11.38 16.05 21.87
N GLN A 65 -11.58 16.04 23.19
CA GLN A 65 -12.89 16.31 23.78
C GLN A 65 -13.39 17.72 23.50
N LEU A 66 -12.50 18.72 23.54
CA LEU A 66 -12.82 20.10 23.18
C LEU A 66 -13.21 20.23 21.71
N LEU A 67 -12.52 19.54 20.80
CA LEU A 67 -12.87 19.52 19.37
C LEU A 67 -14.22 18.85 19.13
N ILE A 68 -14.51 17.72 19.78
CA ILE A 68 -15.82 17.06 19.68
C ILE A 68 -16.94 17.95 20.23
N ALA A 69 -16.69 18.62 21.36
CA ALA A 69 -17.65 19.56 21.95
C ALA A 69 -17.89 20.75 21.02
N ARG A 70 -16.81 21.33 20.46
CA ARG A 70 -16.88 22.38 19.44
C ARG A 70 -17.67 21.91 18.22
N ASP A 71 -17.37 20.76 17.64
CA ASP A 71 -18.05 20.25 16.45
C ASP A 71 -19.56 20.02 16.69
N LYS A 72 -19.96 19.58 17.90
CA LYS A 72 -21.37 19.49 18.30
C LYS A 72 -22.04 20.86 18.42
N ILE A 73 -21.32 21.85 18.96
CA ILE A 73 -21.81 23.22 19.13
C ILE A 73 -21.92 23.91 17.75
N SER A 74 -20.90 23.78 16.90
CA SER A 74 -20.84 24.36 15.56
C SER A 74 -21.93 23.80 14.65
N ARG A 75 -22.29 22.52 14.73
CA ARG A 75 -23.49 21.98 14.05
C ARG A 75 -24.80 22.68 14.43
N ASN A 76 -24.94 23.07 15.69
CA ASN A 76 -26.14 23.76 16.17
C ASN A 76 -26.16 25.25 15.78
N LEU A 77 -24.99 25.82 15.48
CA LEU A 77 -24.79 27.23 15.10
C LEU A 77 -24.60 27.45 13.59
N GLY A 78 -24.50 26.39 12.79
CA GLY A 78 -24.19 26.48 11.36
C GLY A 78 -22.73 26.84 11.06
N GLU A 79 -21.82 26.70 12.02
CA GLU A 79 -20.39 26.93 11.86
C GLU A 79 -19.65 25.63 11.46
N GLY A 80 -18.50 25.78 10.80
CA GLY A 80 -17.78 24.68 10.15
C GLY A 80 -17.26 23.59 11.09
N ILE A 81 -17.24 22.36 10.58
CA ILE A 81 -16.68 21.18 11.25
C ILE A 81 -15.14 21.20 11.20
N SER A 82 -14.50 20.69 12.26
CA SER A 82 -13.05 20.44 12.22
C SER A 82 -12.69 19.41 11.14
N VAL A 83 -11.48 19.50 10.58
CA VAL A 83 -10.98 18.49 9.63
C VAL A 83 -11.00 17.10 10.27
N SER A 84 -10.59 16.95 11.53
CA SER A 84 -10.62 15.64 12.20
C SER A 84 -12.03 15.07 12.28
N GLY A 85 -13.00 15.88 12.69
CA GLY A 85 -14.40 15.48 12.76
C GLY A 85 -14.97 15.10 11.39
N TRP A 86 -14.60 15.85 10.34
CA TRP A 86 -14.96 15.49 8.98
C TRP A 86 -14.30 14.21 8.50
N LEU A 87 -13.01 13.98 8.80
CA LEU A 87 -12.30 12.76 8.40
C LEU A 87 -12.91 11.51 9.02
N ASP A 88 -13.46 11.58 10.24
CA ASP A 88 -14.20 10.48 10.85
C ASP A 88 -15.49 10.16 10.09
N ARG A 89 -16.23 11.20 9.63
CA ARG A 89 -17.43 11.04 8.81
C ARG A 89 -17.09 10.53 7.40
N TYR A 90 -16.06 11.09 6.78
CA TYR A 90 -15.51 10.62 5.51
C TYR A 90 -15.16 9.14 5.57
N TRP A 91 -14.50 8.69 6.64
CA TRP A 91 -14.13 7.27 6.77
C TRP A 91 -15.35 6.35 6.79
N LYS A 92 -16.42 6.72 7.50
CA LYS A 92 -17.69 5.96 7.49
C LYS A 92 -18.31 5.88 6.09
N ILE A 93 -18.30 6.99 5.35
CA ILE A 93 -18.77 7.01 3.95
C ILE A 93 -17.95 6.02 3.11
N GLN A 94 -16.63 5.97 3.28
CA GLN A 94 -15.78 5.03 2.55
C GLN A 94 -16.02 3.57 2.96
N GLU A 95 -16.33 3.30 4.23
CA GLU A 95 -16.72 1.97 4.72
C GLU A 95 -18.06 1.52 4.11
N GLU A 96 -19.05 2.40 4.07
CA GLU A 96 -20.35 2.16 3.42
C GLU A 96 -20.18 1.87 1.92
N ARG A 97 -19.41 2.68 1.20
CA ARG A 97 -19.09 2.46 -0.22
C ARG A 97 -18.37 1.13 -0.45
N CYS A 98 -17.54 0.69 0.50
CA CYS A 98 -16.90 -0.62 0.44
C CYS A 98 -17.91 -1.75 0.68
N ALA A 99 -18.85 -1.59 1.60
CA ALA A 99 -19.90 -2.56 1.89
C ALA A 99 -20.89 -2.72 0.72
N LEU A 100 -21.19 -1.63 0.02
CA LEU A 100 -22.00 -1.62 -1.20
C LEU A 100 -21.26 -2.16 -2.44
N GLY A 101 -19.96 -2.44 -2.32
CA GLY A 101 -19.15 -2.98 -3.42
C GLY A 101 -18.70 -1.93 -4.45
N GLU A 102 -18.90 -0.64 -4.20
CA GLU A 102 -18.40 0.43 -5.07
C GLU A 102 -16.88 0.53 -5.08
N ILE A 103 -16.26 0.25 -3.93
CA ILE A 103 -14.80 0.18 -3.78
C ILE A 103 -14.38 -1.16 -3.20
N LYS A 104 -13.18 -1.60 -3.57
CA LYS A 104 -12.60 -2.84 -3.02
C LYS A 104 -12.00 -2.59 -1.63
N PRO A 105 -11.95 -3.60 -0.75
CA PRO A 105 -11.31 -3.48 0.57
C PRO A 105 -9.86 -2.99 0.51
N ILE A 106 -9.11 -3.42 -0.52
CA ILE A 106 -7.73 -2.96 -0.74
C ILE A 106 -7.66 -1.46 -1.06
N THR A 107 -8.64 -0.93 -1.79
CA THR A 107 -8.72 0.50 -2.13
C THR A 107 -9.05 1.33 -0.89
N LEU A 108 -9.96 0.86 -0.03
CA LEU A 108 -10.24 1.48 1.26
C LEU A 108 -8.98 1.53 2.14
N ASN A 109 -8.29 0.39 2.26
CA ASN A 109 -7.07 0.31 3.06
C ASN A 109 -5.95 1.27 2.56
N GLN A 110 -5.84 1.47 1.25
CA GLN A 110 -4.89 2.43 0.66
C GLN A 110 -5.20 3.90 1.02
N LYS A 111 -6.44 4.24 1.36
CA LYS A 111 -6.82 5.60 1.77
C LYS A 111 -6.42 5.92 3.22
N LYS A 112 -6.19 4.90 4.06
CA LYS A 112 -5.90 5.07 5.49
C LYS A 112 -4.69 5.96 5.76
N TYR A 113 -3.57 5.71 5.08
CA TYR A 113 -2.35 6.49 5.28
C TYR A 113 -2.51 7.96 4.83
N PRO A 114 -3.00 8.27 3.62
CA PRO A 114 -3.32 9.64 3.22
C PRO A 114 -4.27 10.40 4.17
N VAL A 115 -5.31 9.74 4.67
CA VAL A 115 -6.24 10.32 5.64
C VAL A 115 -5.53 10.68 6.94
N GLU A 116 -4.66 9.79 7.43
CA GLU A 116 -3.89 10.04 8.64
C GLU A 116 -2.88 11.18 8.45
N VAL A 117 -2.23 11.26 7.28
CA VAL A 117 -1.34 12.39 6.93
C VAL A 117 -2.12 13.72 6.95
N MET A 118 -3.33 13.76 6.40
CA MET A 118 -4.18 14.94 6.46
C MET A 118 -4.59 15.29 7.91
N ARG A 119 -4.96 14.27 8.70
CA ARG A 119 -5.32 14.45 10.12
C ARG A 119 -4.18 15.07 10.92
N GLN A 120 -2.97 14.57 10.76
CA GLN A 120 -1.78 15.07 11.46
C GLN A 120 -1.42 16.50 11.04
N ALA A 121 -1.54 16.81 9.74
CA ALA A 121 -1.14 18.13 9.22
C ALA A 121 -2.14 19.24 9.54
N MET A 122 -3.45 18.97 9.48
CA MET A 122 -4.47 20.01 9.52
C MET A 122 -5.74 19.64 10.31
N GLY A 123 -5.70 18.58 11.13
CA GLY A 123 -6.85 18.04 11.84
C GLY A 123 -7.59 19.00 12.78
N ASN A 124 -6.90 20.00 13.33
CA ASN A 124 -7.47 20.98 14.27
C ASN A 124 -8.06 22.22 13.56
N LYS A 125 -7.81 22.37 12.25
CA LYS A 125 -8.35 23.48 11.47
C LYS A 125 -9.80 23.21 11.07
N ASP A 126 -10.53 24.28 10.83
CA ASP A 126 -11.83 24.20 10.19
C ASP A 126 -11.66 23.78 8.73
N ILE A 127 -12.52 22.88 8.24
CA ILE A 127 -12.45 22.40 6.86
C ILE A 127 -12.61 23.53 5.83
N THR A 128 -13.39 24.57 6.17
CA THR A 128 -13.62 25.74 5.32
C THR A 128 -12.42 26.69 5.27
N ALA A 129 -11.53 26.62 6.26
CA ALA A 129 -10.36 27.47 6.38
C ALA A 129 -9.11 26.88 5.70
N ILE A 130 -9.19 25.66 5.15
CA ILE A 130 -8.06 25.02 4.50
C ILE A 130 -7.72 25.72 3.18
N THR A 131 -6.46 26.12 3.05
CA THR A 131 -5.95 26.80 1.85
C THR A 131 -5.16 25.86 0.95
N VAL A 132 -4.90 26.31 -0.29
CA VAL A 132 -4.01 25.59 -1.22
C VAL A 132 -2.59 25.48 -0.65
N ARG A 133 -2.14 26.49 0.12
CA ARG A 133 -0.84 26.49 0.79
C ARG A 133 -0.74 25.34 1.80
N ASP A 134 -1.77 25.12 2.62
CA ASP A 134 -1.80 24.00 3.57
C ASP A 134 -1.64 22.64 2.89
N ILE A 135 -2.29 22.45 1.73
CA ILE A 135 -2.13 21.24 0.93
C ILE A 135 -0.69 21.12 0.43
N ILE A 136 -0.12 22.19 -0.12
CA ILE A 136 1.26 22.19 -0.63
C ILE A 136 2.25 21.84 0.48
N ASP A 137 2.13 22.48 1.64
CA ASP A 137 3.01 22.27 2.79
C ASP A 137 2.92 20.81 3.28
N THR A 138 1.73 20.21 3.26
CA THR A 138 1.56 18.79 3.58
C THR A 138 2.22 17.86 2.55
N LEU A 139 2.30 18.27 1.29
CA LEU A 139 2.91 17.48 0.21
C LEU A 139 4.43 17.68 0.07
N THR A 140 4.97 18.80 0.55
CA THR A 140 6.39 19.16 0.44
C THR A 140 7.33 18.09 1.02
N PRO A 141 7.11 17.55 2.24
CA PRO A 141 7.97 16.50 2.80
C PRO A 141 8.06 15.22 1.95
N PHE A 142 7.02 14.91 1.17
CA PHE A 142 7.07 13.79 0.24
C PHE A 142 7.94 14.10 -0.98
N LYS A 143 7.87 15.32 -1.49
CA LYS A 143 8.68 15.76 -2.64
C LYS A 143 10.16 15.82 -2.28
N GLU A 144 10.49 16.35 -1.11
CA GLU A 144 11.86 16.43 -0.60
C GLU A 144 12.49 15.05 -0.42
N ARG A 145 11.69 14.05 -0.01
CA ARG A 145 12.11 12.64 0.06
C ARG A 145 12.10 11.91 -1.29
N GLY A 146 11.82 12.60 -2.40
CA GLY A 146 11.70 12.00 -3.73
C GLY A 146 10.44 11.14 -3.94
N GLN A 147 9.52 11.11 -2.99
CA GLN A 147 8.30 10.28 -2.98
C GLN A 147 7.13 10.95 -3.74
N ASN A 148 7.38 11.44 -4.96
CA ASN A 148 6.39 12.14 -5.78
C ASN A 148 5.13 11.30 -6.06
N GLY A 149 5.28 9.98 -6.17
CA GLY A 149 4.15 9.05 -6.33
C GLY A 149 3.21 9.07 -5.13
N MET A 150 3.76 9.01 -3.92
CA MET A 150 2.98 9.10 -2.69
C MET A 150 2.35 10.48 -2.54
N ALA A 151 3.09 11.56 -2.83
CA ALA A 151 2.54 12.91 -2.83
C ALA A 151 1.31 13.04 -3.74
N LYS A 152 1.34 12.42 -4.92
CA LYS A 152 0.20 12.38 -5.85
C LYS A 152 -0.99 11.61 -5.27
N VAL A 153 -0.75 10.45 -4.63
CA VAL A 153 -1.81 9.67 -3.96
C VAL A 153 -2.43 10.45 -2.82
N VAL A 154 -1.61 11.05 -1.95
CA VAL A 154 -2.06 11.87 -0.82
C VAL A 154 -2.94 13.01 -1.30
N ARG A 155 -2.48 13.78 -2.29
CA ARG A 155 -3.28 14.85 -2.92
C ARG A 155 -4.60 14.33 -3.47
N SER A 156 -4.60 13.17 -4.12
CA SER A 156 -5.81 12.58 -4.70
C SER A 156 -6.83 12.21 -3.64
N VAL A 157 -6.41 11.65 -2.50
CA VAL A 157 -7.30 11.33 -1.38
C VAL A 157 -7.80 12.60 -0.71
N MET A 158 -6.95 13.60 -0.48
CA MET A 158 -7.40 14.91 0.02
C MET A 158 -8.45 15.54 -0.90
N SER A 159 -8.24 15.46 -2.22
CA SER A 159 -9.23 15.94 -3.20
C SER A 159 -10.56 15.20 -3.10
N ASP A 160 -10.55 13.90 -2.81
CA ASP A 160 -11.74 13.08 -2.59
C ASP A 160 -12.43 13.45 -1.27
N VAL A 161 -11.67 13.69 -0.19
CA VAL A 161 -12.18 14.18 1.10
C VAL A 161 -12.98 15.48 0.94
N PHE A 162 -12.46 16.45 0.17
CA PHE A 162 -13.17 17.70 -0.12
C PHE A 162 -14.33 17.51 -1.10
N GLN A 163 -14.31 16.48 -1.95
CA GLN A 163 -15.42 16.18 -2.85
C GLN A 163 -16.63 15.65 -2.06
N GLU A 164 -16.39 14.73 -1.11
CA GLU A 164 -17.41 14.22 -0.19
C GLU A 164 -17.91 15.35 0.75
N ALA A 165 -17.02 16.26 1.17
CA ALA A 165 -17.39 17.40 2.01
C ALA A 165 -18.38 18.34 1.33
N GLN A 166 -18.18 18.60 0.04
CA GLN A 166 -19.12 19.39 -0.78
C GLN A 166 -20.49 18.70 -0.85
N GLN A 167 -20.52 17.38 -1.05
CA GLN A 167 -21.78 16.62 -1.12
C GLN A 167 -22.53 16.61 0.22
N ALA A 168 -21.80 16.61 1.33
CA ALA A 168 -22.37 16.68 2.67
C ALA A 168 -22.74 18.10 3.12
N GLY A 169 -22.46 19.13 2.32
CA GLY A 169 -22.74 20.54 2.63
C GLY A 169 -21.78 21.17 3.65
N GLU A 170 -20.67 20.52 3.98
CA GLU A 170 -19.69 21.01 4.98
C GLU A 170 -18.78 22.11 4.40
N VAL A 171 -18.66 22.16 3.07
CA VAL A 171 -17.97 23.24 2.35
C VAL A 171 -18.80 23.65 1.14
N SER A 172 -18.62 24.88 0.68
CA SER A 172 -19.34 25.41 -0.48
C SER A 172 -19.03 24.62 -1.76
N PRO A 173 -19.98 24.48 -2.70
CA PRO A 173 -19.73 23.87 -4.00
C PRO A 173 -18.52 24.50 -4.71
N GLY A 174 -17.64 23.66 -5.25
CA GLY A 174 -16.39 24.08 -5.89
C GLY A 174 -15.21 24.30 -4.93
N PHE A 175 -15.43 24.29 -3.62
CA PHE A 175 -14.36 24.43 -2.63
C PHE A 175 -13.55 23.12 -2.52
N ASN A 176 -12.42 23.06 -3.23
CA ASN A 176 -11.49 21.94 -3.16
C ASN A 176 -10.03 22.41 -3.31
N PRO A 177 -9.38 22.80 -2.20
CA PRO A 177 -7.99 23.27 -2.19
C PRO A 177 -7.02 22.23 -2.77
N ALA A 178 -7.28 20.93 -2.55
CA ALA A 178 -6.42 19.85 -3.04
C ALA A 178 -6.51 19.67 -4.56
N LYS A 179 -7.69 19.89 -5.15
CA LYS A 179 -7.89 19.91 -6.60
C LYS A 179 -7.19 21.11 -7.25
N ALA A 180 -7.20 22.27 -6.60
CA ALA A 180 -6.51 23.48 -7.07
C ALA A 180 -4.97 23.39 -6.97
N ALA A 181 -4.44 22.68 -5.98
CA ALA A 181 -3.00 22.43 -5.87
C ALA A 181 -2.46 21.67 -7.08
N LYS A 182 -1.28 22.04 -7.60
CA LYS A 182 -0.67 21.34 -8.75
C LYS A 182 -0.30 19.90 -8.39
N ALA A 183 -0.73 18.94 -9.19
CA ALA A 183 -0.37 17.54 -9.00
C ALA A 183 1.14 17.33 -9.18
N PRO A 184 1.82 16.62 -8.25
CA PRO A 184 3.22 16.22 -8.43
C PRO A 184 3.40 15.41 -9.72
N LYS A 185 4.40 15.76 -10.51
CA LYS A 185 4.78 14.99 -11.70
C LYS A 185 5.62 13.79 -11.28
N THR A 186 5.31 12.63 -11.83
CA THR A 186 6.02 11.37 -11.56
C THR A 186 6.50 10.79 -12.87
N LYS A 187 7.82 10.67 -13.06
CA LYS A 187 8.39 9.87 -14.14
C LYS A 187 8.42 8.41 -13.69
N VAL A 188 8.05 7.48 -14.56
CA VAL A 188 8.13 6.05 -14.25
C VAL A 188 9.60 5.65 -14.28
N GLN A 189 10.12 5.19 -13.15
CA GLN A 189 11.54 4.81 -12.99
C GLN A 189 11.79 3.31 -13.20
N ARG A 190 10.74 2.50 -13.27
CA ARG A 190 10.90 1.05 -13.40
C ARG A 190 11.32 0.68 -14.82
N GLN A 191 12.44 0.00 -14.91
CA GLN A 191 12.97 -0.51 -16.17
C GLN A 191 12.13 -1.69 -16.69
N ARG A 192 12.06 -1.83 -18.02
CA ARG A 192 11.49 -3.01 -18.67
C ARG A 192 12.46 -4.17 -18.61
N LEU A 193 11.89 -5.37 -18.57
CA LEU A 193 12.64 -6.63 -18.60
C LEU A 193 12.74 -7.10 -20.05
N THR A 194 13.96 -7.30 -20.55
CA THR A 194 14.20 -7.93 -21.86
C THR A 194 14.13 -9.45 -21.75
N ILE A 195 14.07 -10.15 -22.88
CA ILE A 195 14.04 -11.61 -22.88
C ILE A 195 15.34 -12.21 -22.35
N ASP A 196 16.49 -11.65 -22.70
CA ASP A 196 17.79 -12.15 -22.25
C ASP A 196 17.97 -11.97 -20.75
N GLU A 197 17.57 -10.81 -20.21
CA GLU A 197 17.54 -10.59 -18.77
C GLU A 197 16.59 -11.56 -18.08
N TRP A 198 15.42 -11.81 -18.68
CA TRP A 198 14.48 -12.79 -18.15
C TRP A 198 15.09 -14.20 -18.11
N ARG A 199 15.81 -14.64 -19.15
CA ARG A 199 16.49 -15.94 -19.21
C ARG A 199 17.55 -16.04 -18.11
N THR A 200 18.39 -15.03 -17.93
CA THR A 200 19.40 -15.00 -16.86
C THR A 200 18.76 -15.10 -15.46
N ILE A 201 17.66 -14.38 -15.23
CA ILE A 201 16.92 -14.46 -13.95
C ILE A 201 16.25 -15.83 -13.79
N TYR A 202 15.72 -16.41 -14.86
CA TYR A 202 15.06 -17.71 -14.87
C TYR A 202 16.02 -18.86 -14.55
N GLU A 203 17.28 -18.77 -15.00
CA GLU A 203 18.34 -19.69 -14.62
C GLU A 203 18.64 -19.60 -13.12
N GLN A 204 18.79 -18.39 -12.56
CA GLN A 204 18.96 -18.22 -11.12
C GLN A 204 17.76 -18.69 -10.30
N ALA A 205 16.55 -18.57 -10.86
CA ALA A 205 15.34 -19.06 -10.24
C ALA A 205 15.31 -20.59 -10.04
N ALA A 206 16.18 -21.36 -10.71
CA ALA A 206 16.35 -22.80 -10.46
C ALA A 206 16.84 -23.10 -9.04
N ASN A 207 17.61 -22.18 -8.45
CA ASN A 207 18.10 -22.27 -7.07
C ASN A 207 17.09 -21.75 -6.03
N ALA A 208 15.97 -21.18 -6.49
CA ALA A 208 14.92 -20.61 -5.64
C ALA A 208 13.83 -21.65 -5.32
N PRO A 209 12.81 -21.30 -4.51
CA PRO A 209 11.68 -22.21 -4.29
C PRO A 209 11.02 -22.65 -5.61
N ARG A 210 10.73 -23.95 -5.73
CA ARG A 210 10.24 -24.63 -6.97
C ARG A 210 9.08 -23.94 -7.70
N HIS A 211 8.27 -23.16 -6.99
CA HIS A 211 7.16 -22.44 -7.59
C HIS A 211 7.59 -21.23 -8.43
N LEU A 212 8.81 -20.70 -8.26
CA LEU A 212 9.24 -19.46 -8.91
C LEU A 212 9.36 -19.62 -10.43
N GLN A 213 10.11 -20.61 -10.92
CA GLN A 213 10.25 -20.87 -12.36
C GLN A 213 8.87 -21.11 -13.02
N ARG A 214 8.02 -21.92 -12.37
CA ARG A 214 6.64 -22.16 -12.82
C ARG A 214 5.82 -20.86 -12.87
N ALA A 215 5.95 -20.00 -11.87
CA ALA A 215 5.28 -18.70 -11.83
C ALA A 215 5.77 -17.77 -12.95
N MET A 216 7.08 -17.75 -13.22
CA MET A 216 7.68 -16.96 -14.30
C MET A 216 7.18 -17.40 -15.68
N LEU A 217 7.17 -18.71 -15.94
CA LEU A 217 6.61 -19.28 -17.17
C LEU A 217 5.13 -18.94 -17.32
N LEU A 218 4.32 -19.16 -16.28
CA LEU A 218 2.90 -18.78 -16.30
C LEU A 218 2.74 -17.28 -16.58
N ALA A 219 3.58 -16.42 -16.02
CA ALA A 219 3.50 -14.98 -16.25
C ALA A 219 3.76 -14.58 -17.70
N VAL A 220 4.80 -15.15 -18.32
CA VAL A 220 5.14 -14.84 -19.73
C VAL A 220 4.15 -15.48 -20.69
N VAL A 221 3.81 -16.77 -20.51
CA VAL A 221 2.94 -17.49 -21.44
C VAL A 221 1.50 -17.03 -21.38
N THR A 222 0.97 -16.68 -20.20
CA THR A 222 -0.44 -16.23 -20.08
C THR A 222 -0.61 -14.72 -20.14
N GLY A 223 0.47 -13.95 -19.91
CA GLY A 223 0.42 -12.50 -19.77
C GLY A 223 -0.42 -12.00 -18.59
N GLN A 224 -0.80 -12.84 -17.62
CA GLN A 224 -1.72 -12.47 -16.53
C GLN A 224 -1.04 -11.69 -15.38
N ARG A 225 -1.85 -11.05 -14.54
CA ARG A 225 -1.34 -10.32 -13.36
C ARG A 225 -0.93 -11.31 -12.28
N LEU A 226 0.08 -10.95 -11.47
CA LEU A 226 0.59 -11.79 -10.39
C LEU A 226 -0.51 -12.31 -9.45
N GLY A 227 -1.46 -11.47 -9.05
CA GLY A 227 -2.59 -11.89 -8.23
C GLY A 227 -3.52 -12.88 -8.91
N ASP A 228 -3.69 -12.80 -10.22
CA ASP A 228 -4.50 -13.77 -10.96
C ASP A 228 -3.72 -15.10 -11.11
N ILE A 229 -2.41 -15.04 -11.41
CA ILE A 229 -1.50 -16.20 -11.49
C ILE A 229 -1.46 -16.98 -10.17
N SER A 230 -1.31 -16.27 -9.05
CA SER A 230 -1.33 -16.86 -7.70
C SER A 230 -2.65 -17.60 -7.41
N ASN A 231 -3.76 -17.18 -8.01
CA ASN A 231 -5.08 -17.73 -7.77
C ASN A 231 -5.53 -18.81 -8.77
N MET A 232 -4.78 -19.08 -9.85
CA MET A 232 -5.14 -20.08 -10.85
C MET A 232 -5.27 -21.48 -10.24
N LYS A 233 -6.35 -22.17 -10.59
CA LYS A 233 -6.65 -23.53 -10.13
C LYS A 233 -6.70 -24.52 -11.28
N PHE A 234 -6.43 -25.79 -10.98
CA PHE A 234 -6.57 -26.87 -11.96
C PHE A 234 -8.03 -27.05 -12.42
N ALA A 235 -8.99 -26.71 -11.56
CA ALA A 235 -10.42 -26.72 -11.89
C ALA A 235 -10.83 -25.61 -12.87
N ASP A 236 -9.99 -24.58 -13.07
CA ASP A 236 -10.27 -23.52 -14.03
C ASP A 236 -9.92 -23.96 -15.48
N ILE A 237 -9.44 -25.18 -15.66
CA ILE A 237 -9.04 -25.74 -16.94
C ILE A 237 -10.11 -26.71 -17.44
N TRP A 238 -10.74 -26.36 -18.54
CA TRP A 238 -11.78 -27.14 -19.21
C TRP A 238 -11.85 -26.72 -20.68
N ASP A 239 -12.43 -27.55 -21.55
CA ASP A 239 -12.52 -27.32 -23.01
C ASP A 239 -11.19 -26.92 -23.66
N ASN A 240 -10.08 -27.52 -23.23
CA ASN A 240 -8.71 -27.20 -23.69
C ASN A 240 -8.29 -25.73 -23.51
N HIS A 241 -8.89 -25.03 -22.54
CA HIS A 241 -8.56 -23.66 -22.19
C HIS A 241 -8.36 -23.48 -20.68
N LEU A 242 -7.46 -22.58 -20.30
CA LEU A 242 -7.36 -22.04 -18.95
C LEU A 242 -8.27 -20.81 -18.83
N HIS A 243 -9.27 -20.89 -17.96
CA HIS A 243 -10.23 -19.81 -17.74
C HIS A 243 -9.79 -18.90 -16.60
N VAL A 244 -9.64 -17.60 -16.88
CA VAL A 244 -9.18 -16.62 -15.90
C VAL A 244 -10.22 -15.52 -15.75
N THR A 245 -10.65 -15.28 -14.51
CA THR A 245 -11.43 -14.09 -14.14
C THR A 245 -10.51 -13.12 -13.43
N GLN A 246 -10.17 -12.01 -14.10
CA GLN A 246 -9.20 -11.05 -13.57
C GLN A 246 -9.75 -10.33 -12.34
N SER A 247 -9.06 -10.47 -11.22
CA SER A 247 -9.47 -9.92 -9.92
C SER A 247 -9.56 -8.40 -9.92
N LYS A 248 -8.74 -7.71 -10.75
CA LYS A 248 -8.70 -6.24 -10.81
C LYS A 248 -9.87 -5.66 -11.60
N THR A 249 -10.14 -6.18 -12.79
CA THR A 249 -11.04 -5.60 -13.80
C THR A 249 -12.35 -6.37 -13.97
N GLY A 250 -12.42 -7.62 -13.49
CA GLY A 250 -13.55 -8.53 -13.73
C GLY A 250 -13.58 -9.14 -15.14
N ALA A 251 -12.56 -8.87 -15.98
CA ALA A 251 -12.49 -9.44 -17.33
C ALA A 251 -12.38 -10.96 -17.26
N ARG A 252 -13.15 -11.66 -18.10
CA ARG A 252 -13.13 -13.11 -18.23
C ARG A 252 -12.47 -13.47 -19.56
N ILE A 253 -11.45 -14.30 -19.50
CA ILE A 253 -10.69 -14.74 -20.67
C ILE A 253 -10.51 -16.26 -20.60
N ALA A 254 -10.48 -16.90 -21.76
CA ALA A 254 -10.15 -18.31 -21.93
C ALA A 254 -8.86 -18.37 -22.76
N ILE A 255 -7.79 -18.93 -22.19
CA ILE A 255 -6.48 -18.98 -22.85
C ILE A 255 -6.26 -20.42 -23.33
N PRO A 256 -6.09 -20.67 -24.64
CA PRO A 256 -5.95 -22.03 -25.16
C PRO A 256 -4.67 -22.68 -24.60
N LEU A 257 -4.74 -23.96 -24.24
CA LEU A 257 -3.56 -24.69 -23.75
C LEU A 257 -2.47 -24.83 -24.82
N ASP A 258 -2.87 -24.78 -26.09
CA ASP A 258 -1.97 -24.82 -27.24
C ASP A 258 -1.31 -23.47 -27.55
N LEU A 259 -1.62 -22.41 -26.78
CA LEU A 259 -0.90 -21.13 -26.89
C LEU A 259 0.59 -21.37 -26.65
N ARG A 260 1.38 -21.20 -27.70
CA ARG A 260 2.83 -21.36 -27.71
C ARG A 260 3.50 -20.00 -27.63
N CYS A 261 4.45 -19.86 -26.72
CA CYS A 261 5.40 -18.77 -26.75
C CYS A 261 6.61 -19.22 -27.57
N ASP A 262 6.75 -18.75 -28.81
CA ASP A 262 7.83 -19.18 -29.71
C ASP A 262 9.22 -18.87 -29.15
N GLU A 263 9.39 -17.70 -28.54
CA GLU A 263 10.66 -17.25 -27.95
C GLU A 263 11.16 -18.14 -26.80
N LEU A 264 10.25 -18.85 -26.13
CA LEU A 264 10.56 -19.81 -25.05
C LEU A 264 10.32 -21.26 -25.46
N GLU A 265 9.89 -21.48 -26.71
CA GLU A 265 9.57 -22.77 -27.30
C GLU A 265 8.61 -23.66 -26.49
N ILE A 266 7.71 -23.05 -25.70
CA ILE A 266 6.87 -23.77 -24.73
C ILE A 266 5.39 -23.39 -24.88
N THR A 267 4.51 -24.37 -24.71
CA THR A 267 3.05 -24.16 -24.69
C THR A 267 2.50 -24.00 -23.28
N LEU A 268 1.34 -23.35 -23.15
CA LEU A 268 0.65 -23.24 -21.87
C LEU A 268 0.34 -24.61 -21.26
N GLY A 269 -0.08 -25.59 -22.06
CA GLY A 269 -0.33 -26.97 -21.62
C GLY A 269 0.91 -27.64 -21.02
N GLN A 270 2.09 -27.40 -21.61
CA GLN A 270 3.37 -27.88 -21.06
C GLN A 270 3.69 -27.22 -19.71
N VAL A 271 3.52 -25.90 -19.60
CA VAL A 271 3.72 -25.17 -18.32
C VAL A 271 2.78 -25.68 -17.23
N ILE A 272 1.50 -25.90 -17.56
CA ILE A 272 0.52 -26.46 -16.61
C ILE A 272 0.91 -27.88 -16.19
N SER A 273 1.40 -28.69 -17.13
CA SER A 273 1.88 -30.04 -16.83
C SER A 273 3.07 -30.01 -15.87
N MET A 274 3.99 -29.06 -16.04
CA MET A 274 5.09 -28.83 -15.09
C MET A 274 4.59 -28.43 -13.69
N CYS A 275 3.45 -27.75 -13.59
CA CYS A 275 2.83 -27.37 -12.32
C CYS A 275 2.16 -28.55 -11.59
N ARG A 276 1.82 -29.63 -12.30
CA ARG A 276 1.32 -30.86 -11.69
C ARG A 276 2.47 -31.64 -11.10
N ASP A 277 2.34 -31.98 -9.82
CA ASP A 277 3.28 -32.85 -9.13
C ASP A 277 2.54 -33.78 -8.15
N ARG A 278 3.28 -34.47 -7.27
CA ARG A 278 2.73 -35.48 -6.35
C ARG A 278 1.95 -34.86 -5.18
N ILE A 279 1.74 -33.55 -5.17
CA ILE A 279 1.11 -32.84 -4.06
C ILE A 279 -0.32 -32.50 -4.45
N VAL A 280 -1.27 -32.98 -3.63
CA VAL A 280 -2.68 -32.65 -3.80
C VAL A 280 -2.89 -31.16 -3.50
N SER A 281 -3.26 -30.41 -4.53
CA SER A 281 -3.50 -28.98 -4.47
C SER A 281 -4.57 -28.59 -5.48
N PRO A 282 -5.52 -27.70 -5.13
CA PRO A 282 -6.39 -27.10 -6.14
C PRO A 282 -5.66 -26.06 -7.00
N TYR A 283 -4.55 -25.49 -6.53
CA TYR A 283 -3.82 -24.39 -7.19
C TYR A 283 -2.68 -24.88 -8.07
N LEU A 284 -2.49 -24.22 -9.22
CA LEU A 284 -1.34 -24.45 -10.11
C LEU A 284 -0.02 -24.18 -9.37
N LEU A 285 0.04 -23.06 -8.64
CA LEU A 285 1.17 -22.70 -7.79
C LEU A 285 0.84 -22.99 -6.32
N HIS A 286 1.58 -23.91 -5.72
CA HIS A 286 1.30 -24.34 -4.35
C HIS A 286 2.55 -24.71 -3.54
N HIS A 287 2.39 -24.67 -2.22
CA HIS A 287 3.44 -24.98 -1.26
C HIS A 287 3.77 -26.47 -1.26
N HIS A 288 5.04 -26.82 -1.43
CA HIS A 288 5.46 -28.22 -1.45
C HIS A 288 5.58 -28.85 -0.06
N HIS A 289 5.88 -28.01 0.92
CA HIS A 289 6.00 -28.34 2.33
C HIS A 289 5.20 -27.32 3.14
N THR A 290 4.86 -27.67 4.37
CA THR A 290 4.28 -26.70 5.30
C THR A 290 5.34 -25.64 5.63
N VAL A 291 5.03 -24.37 5.43
CA VAL A 291 5.94 -23.25 5.68
C VAL A 291 5.22 -22.22 6.55
N ALA A 292 5.70 -22.04 7.78
CA ALA A 292 5.08 -21.16 8.77
C ALA A 292 3.57 -21.46 8.93
N ARG A 293 2.71 -20.52 8.54
CA ARG A 293 1.23 -20.67 8.60
C ARG A 293 0.64 -21.29 7.32
N ALA A 294 1.42 -21.48 6.27
CA ALA A 294 0.97 -22.03 5.01
C ALA A 294 1.03 -23.56 5.02
N LYS A 295 -0.09 -24.20 4.69
CA LYS A 295 -0.19 -25.66 4.59
C LYS A 295 0.44 -26.16 3.30
N ARG A 296 0.98 -27.37 3.32
CA ARG A 296 1.32 -28.13 2.11
C ARG A 296 0.11 -28.21 1.17
N GLY A 297 0.31 -27.99 -0.12
CA GLY A 297 -0.76 -27.87 -1.14
C GLY A 297 -1.55 -26.56 -1.09
N GLY A 298 -1.22 -25.66 -0.16
CA GLY A 298 -1.83 -24.33 -0.07
C GLY A 298 -1.31 -23.37 -1.14
N ARG A 299 -2.11 -22.34 -1.45
CA ARG A 299 -1.78 -21.27 -2.40
C ARG A 299 -0.49 -20.54 -2.03
N ILE A 300 0.38 -20.28 -3.01
CA ILE A 300 1.51 -19.34 -2.83
C ILE A 300 0.99 -17.91 -2.89
N GLN A 301 1.30 -17.08 -1.90
CA GLN A 301 0.88 -15.67 -1.87
C GLN A 301 1.68 -14.80 -2.85
N GLU A 302 1.06 -13.74 -3.37
CA GLU A 302 1.68 -12.80 -4.32
C GLU A 302 3.01 -12.23 -3.82
N GLN A 303 3.07 -11.85 -2.54
CA GLN A 303 4.29 -11.28 -1.93
C GLN A 303 5.43 -12.30 -1.91
N THR A 304 5.14 -13.59 -1.71
CA THR A 304 6.15 -14.66 -1.72
C THR A 304 6.76 -14.81 -3.11
N ILE A 305 5.94 -14.80 -4.16
CA ILE A 305 6.41 -14.89 -5.56
C ILE A 305 7.22 -13.64 -5.92
N SER A 306 6.71 -12.44 -5.58
CA SER A 306 7.41 -11.19 -5.89
C SER A 306 8.73 -11.05 -5.15
N GLY A 307 8.79 -11.50 -3.88
CA GLY A 307 10.02 -11.55 -3.09
C GLY A 307 11.04 -12.49 -3.73
N ALA A 308 10.67 -13.76 -3.94
CA ALA A 308 11.53 -14.75 -4.56
C ALA A 308 12.04 -14.34 -5.96
N PHE A 309 11.23 -13.65 -6.76
CA PHE A 309 11.67 -13.09 -8.03
C PHE A 309 12.72 -11.98 -7.85
N SER A 310 12.54 -11.13 -6.83
CA SER A 310 13.48 -10.04 -6.55
C SER A 310 14.81 -10.62 -6.07
N ASP A 311 14.77 -11.65 -5.22
CA ASP A 311 15.96 -12.37 -4.76
C ASP A 311 16.71 -13.04 -5.94
N ALA A 312 15.99 -13.73 -6.82
CA ALA A 312 16.58 -14.35 -8.03
C ALA A 312 17.15 -13.30 -9.00
N ARG A 313 16.47 -12.16 -9.15
CA ARG A 313 16.96 -11.03 -9.95
C ARG A 313 18.25 -10.48 -9.36
N ASP A 314 18.30 -10.26 -8.06
CA ASP A 314 19.48 -9.67 -7.42
C ASP A 314 20.66 -10.66 -7.43
N ALA A 315 20.39 -11.97 -7.34
CA ALA A 315 21.38 -13.04 -7.50
C ALA A 315 21.94 -13.16 -8.94
N SER A 316 21.23 -12.66 -9.96
CA SER A 316 21.67 -12.73 -11.36
C SER A 316 22.89 -11.87 -11.69
N GLY A 317 23.24 -10.91 -10.83
CA GLY A 317 24.34 -9.97 -11.08
C GLY A 317 24.04 -8.91 -12.14
N LEU A 318 22.83 -8.90 -12.72
CA LEU A 318 22.38 -7.86 -13.65
C LEU A 318 22.39 -6.49 -12.96
N LYS A 319 22.86 -5.47 -13.69
CA LYS A 319 22.96 -4.09 -13.20
C LYS A 319 21.85 -3.22 -13.79
N TRP A 320 21.25 -2.40 -12.95
CA TRP A 320 20.11 -1.54 -13.29
C TRP A 320 20.50 -0.07 -13.09
N THR A 321 21.08 0.56 -14.12
CA THR A 321 21.68 1.90 -14.02
C THR A 321 20.67 3.04 -14.18
N ASP A 322 19.70 2.90 -15.09
CA ASP A 322 18.83 4.00 -15.52
C ASP A 322 17.46 4.03 -14.83
N GLY A 323 17.40 3.54 -13.59
CA GLY A 323 16.18 3.55 -12.79
C GLY A 323 16.06 2.38 -11.82
N THR A 324 14.85 2.13 -11.34
CA THR A 324 14.56 1.01 -10.43
C THR A 324 14.49 -0.32 -11.19
N PRO A 325 14.98 -1.42 -10.60
CA PRO A 325 15.02 -2.73 -11.25
C PRO A 325 13.62 -3.25 -11.62
N PRO A 326 13.50 -4.10 -12.65
CA PRO A 326 12.24 -4.72 -13.02
C PRO A 326 11.72 -5.58 -11.88
N THR A 327 10.39 -5.65 -11.78
CA THR A 327 9.69 -6.49 -10.80
C THR A 327 9.01 -7.64 -11.52
N PHE A 328 8.47 -8.62 -10.79
CA PHE A 328 7.71 -9.72 -11.38
C PHE A 328 6.63 -9.24 -12.37
N HIS A 329 6.02 -8.07 -12.12
CA HIS A 329 5.00 -7.49 -13.00
C HIS A 329 5.51 -7.14 -14.41
N GLU A 330 6.80 -6.90 -14.60
CA GLU A 330 7.35 -6.58 -15.92
C GLU A 330 7.31 -7.77 -16.88
N GLN A 331 7.15 -9.01 -16.38
CA GLN A 331 6.92 -10.19 -17.22
C GLN A 331 5.62 -10.09 -18.01
N ARG A 332 4.61 -9.37 -17.52
CA ARG A 332 3.37 -9.11 -18.27
C ARG A 332 3.61 -8.14 -19.44
N SER A 333 4.53 -7.19 -19.29
CA SER A 333 4.96 -6.31 -20.40
C SER A 333 5.82 -7.07 -21.38
N LEU A 334 6.74 -7.92 -20.90
CA LEU A 334 7.54 -8.82 -21.74
C LEU A 334 6.64 -9.75 -22.56
N SER A 335 5.68 -10.42 -21.93
CA SER A 335 4.66 -11.26 -22.58
C SER A 335 3.96 -10.52 -23.72
N GLU A 336 3.51 -9.30 -23.45
CA GLU A 336 2.82 -8.46 -24.42
C GLU A 336 3.73 -8.14 -25.63
N ARG A 337 4.99 -7.76 -25.41
CA ARG A 337 5.94 -7.48 -26.51
C ARG A 337 6.23 -8.73 -27.34
N ILE A 338 6.46 -9.87 -26.70
CA ILE A 338 6.74 -11.16 -27.37
C ILE A 338 5.55 -11.58 -28.22
N TYR A 339 4.35 -11.62 -27.65
CA TYR A 339 3.16 -12.09 -28.37
C TYR A 339 2.71 -11.12 -29.46
N ARG A 340 2.92 -9.82 -29.27
CA ARG A 340 2.66 -8.83 -30.33
C ARG A 340 3.57 -9.08 -31.53
N ALA A 341 4.85 -9.36 -31.32
CA ALA A 341 5.78 -9.72 -32.39
C ALA A 341 5.39 -11.04 -33.08
N GLN A 342 4.81 -11.99 -32.35
CA GLN A 342 4.25 -13.26 -32.88
C GLN A 342 2.89 -13.10 -33.58
N GLY A 343 2.31 -11.89 -33.60
CA GLY A 343 1.01 -11.63 -34.24
C GLY A 343 -0.22 -12.08 -33.43
N ILE A 344 -0.06 -12.40 -32.15
CA ILE A 344 -1.18 -12.73 -31.25
C ILE A 344 -1.87 -11.45 -30.77
N ASP A 345 -3.21 -11.46 -30.69
CA ASP A 345 -3.98 -10.35 -30.12
C ASP A 345 -3.73 -10.23 -28.60
N THR A 346 -2.76 -9.38 -28.25
CA THR A 346 -2.38 -9.15 -26.86
C THR A 346 -3.38 -8.31 -26.09
N LYS A 347 -4.24 -7.54 -26.76
CA LYS A 347 -5.31 -6.78 -26.09
C LYS A 347 -6.32 -7.75 -25.48
N LEU A 348 -6.71 -8.80 -26.22
CA LEU A 348 -7.56 -9.88 -25.72
C LEU A 348 -6.84 -10.69 -24.64
N LEU A 349 -5.60 -11.13 -24.88
CA LEU A 349 -4.83 -11.93 -23.92
C LEU A 349 -4.68 -11.21 -22.57
N LEU A 350 -4.37 -9.91 -22.59
CA LEU A 350 -4.24 -9.11 -21.37
C LEU A 350 -5.61 -8.71 -20.78
N GLY A 351 -6.73 -8.94 -21.46
CA GLY A 351 -8.06 -8.55 -21.00
C GLY A 351 -8.24 -7.03 -20.91
N HIS A 352 -7.64 -6.28 -21.85
CA HIS A 352 -7.76 -4.83 -21.92
C HIS A 352 -8.93 -4.42 -22.84
N LYS A 353 -9.79 -3.52 -22.34
CA LYS A 353 -10.89 -2.98 -23.18
C LYS A 353 -10.39 -1.97 -24.22
N ASN A 354 -9.38 -1.17 -23.87
CA ASN A 354 -8.84 -0.08 -24.70
C ASN A 354 -7.41 -0.42 -25.16
N GLN A 355 -7.15 -0.28 -26.47
CA GLN A 355 -5.85 -0.53 -27.10
C GLN A 355 -4.74 0.35 -26.51
N GLN A 356 -5.03 1.61 -26.17
CA GLN A 356 -4.07 2.53 -25.56
C GLN A 356 -3.46 1.99 -24.25
N MET A 357 -4.18 1.13 -23.53
CA MET A 357 -3.64 0.48 -22.33
C MET A 357 -2.65 -0.61 -22.70
N THR A 358 -2.90 -1.37 -23.76
CA THR A 358 -2.01 -2.41 -24.29
C THR A 358 -0.75 -1.79 -24.88
N ASP A 359 -0.83 -0.69 -25.61
CA ASP A 359 0.34 -0.02 -26.20
C ASP A 359 1.32 0.50 -25.13
N LYS A 360 0.81 0.88 -23.95
CA LYS A 360 1.66 1.20 -22.79
C LYS A 360 2.43 0.01 -22.24
N TYR A 361 2.00 -1.23 -22.50
CA TYR A 361 2.78 -2.42 -22.15
C TYR A 361 3.81 -2.76 -23.23
N ASN A 362 3.57 -2.35 -24.47
CA ASN A 362 4.50 -2.55 -25.59
C ASN A 362 5.70 -1.59 -25.54
N ASP A 363 5.48 -0.40 -25.00
CA ASP A 363 6.53 0.59 -24.78
C ASP A 363 7.65 0.02 -23.89
N ASP A 364 8.81 -0.19 -24.51
CA ASP A 364 10.06 -0.69 -23.95
C ASP A 364 10.76 0.37 -23.07
N ARG A 365 10.26 1.62 -23.10
CA ARG A 365 10.76 2.81 -22.41
C ARG A 365 12.18 3.19 -22.84
N GLY A 366 12.51 2.99 -24.11
CA GLY A 366 13.80 3.35 -24.69
C GLY A 366 14.93 2.44 -24.23
N ARG A 367 14.64 1.15 -24.04
CA ARG A 367 15.61 0.13 -23.64
C ARG A 367 16.32 -0.45 -24.86
N GLU A 368 15.61 -0.57 -25.97
CA GLU A 368 16.06 -1.12 -27.23
C GLU A 368 15.82 -0.08 -28.33
N TRP A 369 16.70 -0.07 -29.34
CA TRP A 369 16.49 0.78 -30.51
C TRP A 369 15.36 0.20 -31.36
N THR A 370 14.44 1.06 -31.79
CA THR A 370 13.44 0.64 -32.80
C THR A 370 14.13 0.52 -34.16
N VAL A 371 14.37 -0.71 -34.60
CA VAL A 371 14.93 -0.98 -35.93
C VAL A 371 13.81 -0.89 -36.96
N ILE A 372 13.96 0.00 -37.93
CA ILE A 372 13.03 0.11 -39.06
C ILE A 372 13.42 -0.97 -40.06
N ALA A 373 12.55 -1.97 -40.25
CA ALA A 373 12.72 -2.95 -41.32
C ALA A 373 12.55 -2.26 -42.68
N VAL A 374 13.48 -2.52 -43.61
CA VAL A 374 13.45 -2.05 -45.00
C VAL A 374 12.99 -3.17 -45.90
#